data_AF-A0A261TBL1-F1
#
_entry.id   AF-A0A261TBL1-F1
#
_cell.length_a   1.000
_cell.length_b   1.000
_cell.length_c   1.000
_cell.angle_alpha   90.00
_cell.angle_beta   90.00
_cell.angle_gamma   90.00
#
_symmetry.space_group_name_H-M   'P 1'
#
loop_
_entity.id
_entity.type
_entity.pdbx_description
1 polymer ?
#
loop_
_entity_poly.entity_id
_entity_poly.type
_entity_poly.pdbx_seq_one_letter_code
_entity_poly.pdbx_strand_id
1 'polypeptide(L)'
;MNMNVNTSNVGGINLVDLSSMDLETALMMVQSQRVSLLDKSLNDQIQEVKNRNQLTASLNDMQAALNGMKAALPSKDPKPDDRVSDTPENRALAAKFASHSHSLERDTSPVGVSGEIGKDHAVSASQISSLPTREALEKMINSIKSEIDSASNSQQMDMLRLQSLSNKRNEAFDVMSNFVKKMQDSRSSIIGNMR
;
A
#
# COMPACT_ATOMS: atom_id res chain seq x y z
N MET A 1 -11.29 56.32 -63.39
CA MET A 1 -11.97 55.20 -62.69
C MET A 1 -11.13 54.85 -61.48
N ASN A 2 -11.44 55.43 -60.32
CA ASN A 2 -10.77 55.12 -59.06
C ASN A 2 -11.46 53.91 -58.43
N MET A 3 -10.74 52.80 -58.29
CA MET A 3 -11.15 51.73 -57.38
C MET A 3 -10.74 52.14 -55.96
N ASN A 4 -11.74 52.58 -55.20
CA ASN A 4 -11.72 52.70 -53.75
C ASN A 4 -11.80 51.28 -53.16
N VAL A 5 -10.66 50.69 -52.81
CA VAL A 5 -10.64 49.50 -51.95
C VAL A 5 -10.72 50.01 -50.52
N ASN A 6 -11.93 49.99 -49.98
CA ASN A 6 -12.22 50.23 -48.58
C ASN A 6 -11.53 49.15 -47.72
N THR A 7 -10.33 49.43 -47.22
CA THR A 7 -9.58 48.59 -46.28
C THR A 7 -10.03 48.80 -44.84
N SER A 8 -11.34 48.88 -44.62
CA SER A 8 -11.91 48.97 -43.28
C SER A 8 -12.28 47.56 -42.82
N ASN A 9 -11.54 47.06 -41.82
CA ASN A 9 -12.02 46.10 -40.83
C ASN A 9 -11.86 44.59 -41.10
N VAL A 10 -10.69 44.15 -41.55
CA VAL A 10 -10.27 42.73 -41.44
C VAL A 10 -8.87 42.68 -40.84
N GLY A 11 -8.75 42.51 -39.52
CA GLY A 11 -7.43 42.41 -38.88
C GLY A 11 -7.36 42.34 -37.36
N GLY A 12 -8.49 42.24 -36.64
CA GLY A 12 -8.47 42.19 -35.16
C GLY A 12 -9.05 40.92 -34.54
N ILE A 13 -9.67 40.05 -35.33
CA ILE A 13 -10.24 38.79 -34.86
C ILE A 13 -9.26 37.69 -35.29
N ASN A 14 -8.80 36.85 -34.35
CA ASN A 14 -8.21 35.49 -34.54
C ASN A 14 -6.87 35.17 -33.85
N LEU A 15 -6.16 36.10 -33.19
CA LEU A 15 -4.94 35.71 -32.45
C LEU A 15 -5.20 35.42 -30.96
N VAL A 16 -6.09 36.18 -30.32
CA VAL A 16 -6.43 35.99 -28.89
C VAL A 16 -7.16 34.66 -28.66
N ASP A 17 -8.06 34.28 -29.57
CA ASP A 17 -8.88 33.07 -29.47
C ASP A 17 -8.07 31.78 -29.70
N LEU A 18 -7.05 31.84 -30.57
CA LEU A 18 -6.13 30.72 -30.81
C LEU A 18 -5.18 30.50 -29.62
N SER A 19 -4.70 31.59 -29.00
CA SER A 19 -3.85 31.51 -27.80
C SER A 19 -4.59 30.99 -26.56
N SER A 20 -5.91 31.23 -26.42
CA SER A 20 -6.72 30.63 -25.36
C SER A 20 -6.98 29.14 -25.58
N MET A 21 -7.13 28.70 -26.83
CA MET A 21 -7.36 27.28 -27.14
C MET A 21 -6.11 26.42 -26.83
N ASP A 22 -4.91 26.94 -27.11
CA ASP A 22 -3.65 26.29 -26.74
C ASP A 22 -3.39 26.33 -25.23
N LEU A 23 -3.78 27.41 -24.54
CA LEU A 23 -3.68 27.50 -23.07
C LEU A 23 -4.65 26.53 -22.38
N GLU A 24 -5.87 26.38 -22.88
CA GLU A 24 -6.85 25.41 -22.39
C GLU A 24 -6.39 23.97 -22.62
N THR A 25 -5.79 23.70 -23.78
CA THR A 25 -5.20 22.39 -24.10
C THR A 25 -4.00 22.10 -23.21
N ALA A 26 -3.14 23.09 -22.96
CA ALA A 26 -2.03 22.98 -22.02
C ALA A 26 -2.50 22.75 -20.58
N LEU A 27 -3.54 23.47 -20.13
CA LEU A 27 -4.15 23.27 -18.80
C LEU A 27 -4.80 21.90 -18.67
N MET A 28 -5.49 21.42 -19.71
CA MET A 28 -6.05 20.07 -19.73
C MET A 28 -4.94 19.02 -19.65
N MET A 29 -3.82 19.22 -20.36
CA MET A 29 -2.65 18.34 -20.29
C MET A 29 -2.06 18.31 -18.88
N VAL A 30 -1.91 19.47 -18.22
CA VAL A 30 -1.43 19.57 -16.84
C VAL A 30 -2.38 18.89 -15.85
N GLN A 31 -3.68 19.08 -15.99
CA GLN A 31 -4.68 18.46 -15.11
C GLN A 31 -4.76 16.94 -15.34
N SER A 32 -4.64 16.49 -16.59
CA SER A 32 -4.53 15.07 -16.94
C SER A 32 -3.26 14.44 -16.34
N GLN A 33 -2.12 15.13 -16.43
CA GLN A 33 -0.88 14.69 -15.78
C GLN A 33 -1.03 14.64 -14.26
N ARG A 34 -1.64 15.64 -13.63
CA ARG A 34 -1.89 15.66 -12.19
C ARG A 34 -2.77 14.51 -11.75
N VAL A 35 -3.86 14.23 -12.47
CA VAL A 35 -4.75 13.08 -12.20
C VAL A 35 -3.99 11.77 -12.35
N SER A 36 -3.21 11.61 -13.42
CA SER A 36 -2.37 10.41 -13.63
C SER A 36 -1.35 10.20 -12.52
N LEU A 37 -0.71 11.26 -12.02
CA LEU A 37 0.22 11.20 -10.89
C LEU A 37 -0.50 10.86 -9.57
N LEU A 38 -1.68 11.41 -9.34
CA LEU A 38 -2.52 11.07 -8.17
C LEU A 38 -2.97 9.60 -8.22
N ASP A 39 -3.34 9.09 -9.39
CA ASP A 39 -3.69 7.68 -9.60
C ASP A 39 -2.51 6.76 -9.32
N LYS A 40 -1.31 7.12 -9.81
CA LYS A 40 -0.09 6.37 -9.50
C LYS A 40 0.20 6.35 -8.00
N SER A 41 0.20 7.52 -7.36
CA SER A 41 0.44 7.62 -5.92
C SER A 41 -0.62 6.86 -5.10
N LEU A 42 -1.89 6.87 -5.52
CA LEU A 42 -2.95 6.10 -4.88
C LEU A 42 -2.70 4.60 -5.03
N ASN A 43 -2.35 4.15 -6.24
CA ASN A 43 -2.05 2.74 -6.49
C ASN A 43 -0.85 2.25 -5.67
N ASP A 44 0.23 3.04 -5.63
CA ASP A 44 1.42 2.73 -4.83
C ASP A 44 1.06 2.62 -3.34
N GLN A 45 0.26 3.56 -2.82
CA GLN A 45 -0.20 3.53 -1.44
C GLN A 45 -1.15 2.34 -1.16
N ILE A 46 -1.98 1.92 -2.12
CA ILE A 46 -2.83 0.72 -1.98
C ILE A 46 -1.96 -0.53 -1.89
N GLN A 47 -0.91 -0.63 -2.71
CA GLN A 47 0.02 -1.77 -2.64
C GLN A 47 0.75 -1.79 -1.30
N GLU A 48 1.20 -0.63 -0.82
CA GLU A 48 1.84 -0.51 0.50
C GLU A 48 0.90 -0.96 1.63
N VAL A 49 -0.37 -0.56 1.59
CA VAL A 49 -1.38 -1.00 2.57
C VAL A 49 -1.65 -2.50 2.47
N LYS A 50 -1.70 -3.06 1.25
CA LYS A 50 -1.84 -4.52 1.08
C LYS A 50 -0.66 -5.28 1.67
N ASN A 51 0.56 -4.87 1.34
CA ASN A 51 1.78 -5.48 1.87
C ASN A 51 1.83 -5.36 3.39
N ARG A 52 1.44 -4.21 3.94
CA ARG A 52 1.37 -4.01 5.39
C ARG A 52 0.28 -4.85 6.05
N ASN A 53 -0.88 -5.01 5.42
CA ASN A 53 -1.92 -5.92 5.91
C ASN A 53 -1.42 -7.37 5.94
N GLN A 54 -0.71 -7.81 4.90
CA GLN A 54 -0.10 -9.15 4.85
C GLN A 54 0.96 -9.32 5.93
N LEU A 55 1.83 -8.32 6.14
CA LEU A 55 2.81 -8.30 7.22
C LEU A 55 2.15 -8.35 8.61
N THR A 56 1.10 -7.56 8.85
CA THR A 56 0.39 -7.57 10.13
C THR A 56 -0.32 -8.90 10.37
N ALA A 57 -0.98 -9.49 9.36
CA ALA A 57 -1.56 -10.83 9.46
C ALA A 57 -0.48 -11.85 9.82
N SER A 58 0.66 -11.74 9.16
CA SER A 58 1.82 -12.58 9.36
C SER A 58 2.38 -12.54 10.79
N LEU A 59 2.54 -11.32 11.31
CA LEU A 59 3.00 -11.10 12.68
C LEU A 59 1.99 -11.62 13.71
N ASN A 60 0.69 -11.47 13.45
CA ASN A 60 -0.36 -12.02 14.32
C ASN A 60 -0.35 -13.55 14.34
N ASP A 61 -0.17 -14.21 13.18
CA ASP A 61 -0.08 -15.66 13.09
C ASP A 61 1.15 -16.19 13.85
N MET A 62 2.29 -15.51 13.75
CA MET A 62 3.47 -15.82 14.56
C MET A 62 3.21 -15.63 16.05
N GLN A 63 2.58 -14.53 16.45
CA GLN A 63 2.23 -14.28 17.83
C GLN A 63 1.27 -15.36 18.39
N ALA A 64 0.30 -15.81 17.59
CA ALA A 64 -0.59 -16.90 17.96
C ALA A 64 0.17 -18.22 18.13
N ALA A 65 1.09 -18.55 17.22
CA ALA A 65 1.94 -19.73 17.34
C ALA A 65 2.83 -19.70 18.60
N LEU A 66 3.44 -18.56 18.90
CA LEU A 66 4.27 -18.35 20.09
C LEU A 66 3.46 -18.40 21.39
N ASN A 67 2.26 -17.82 21.41
CA ASN A 67 1.36 -17.93 22.55
C ASN A 67 0.86 -19.36 22.76
N GLY A 68 0.61 -20.11 21.68
CA GLY A 68 0.29 -21.54 21.74
C GLY A 68 1.46 -22.35 22.32
N MET A 69 2.68 -22.09 21.87
CA MET A 69 3.90 -22.71 22.42
C MET A 69 4.12 -22.34 23.90
N LYS A 70 3.85 -21.08 24.29
CA LYS A 70 3.90 -20.63 25.69
C LYS A 70 2.88 -21.36 26.57
N ALA A 71 1.67 -21.61 26.06
CA ALA A 71 0.64 -22.36 26.78
C ALA A 71 1.03 -23.84 26.99
N ALA A 72 1.89 -24.39 26.14
CA ALA A 72 2.37 -25.76 26.24
C ALA A 72 3.64 -25.93 27.09
N LEU A 73 4.04 -24.88 27.82
CA LEU A 73 5.09 -24.98 28.83
C LEU A 73 4.62 -25.87 30.00
N PRO A 74 5.47 -26.77 30.50
CA PRO A 74 5.07 -27.83 31.44
C PRO A 74 4.75 -27.36 32.87
N SER A 75 5.00 -26.08 33.20
CA SER A 75 4.85 -25.55 34.55
C SER A 75 3.90 -24.34 34.57
N LYS A 76 3.32 -24.06 35.74
CA LYS A 76 2.56 -22.82 36.02
C LYS A 76 3.49 -21.60 36.18
N ASP A 77 4.74 -21.84 36.60
CA ASP A 77 5.86 -20.88 36.66
C ASP A 77 7.17 -21.48 36.08
N PRO A 78 7.25 -21.70 34.76
CA PRO A 78 8.42 -22.28 34.12
C PRO A 78 9.64 -21.38 34.27
N LYS A 79 10.80 -21.96 34.55
CA LYS A 79 12.06 -21.23 34.67
C LYS A 79 12.49 -20.70 33.28
N PRO A 80 13.36 -19.68 33.20
CA PRO A 80 13.80 -19.10 31.92
C PRO A 80 14.35 -20.14 30.92
N ASP A 81 14.97 -21.20 31.44
CA ASP A 81 15.61 -22.27 30.68
C ASP A 81 14.66 -23.44 30.35
N ASP A 82 13.43 -23.45 30.89
CA ASP A 82 12.46 -24.49 30.57
C ASP A 82 12.05 -24.40 29.11
N ARG A 83 12.22 -25.52 28.40
CA ARG A 83 11.83 -25.67 27.00
C ARG A 83 10.36 -26.03 26.89
N VAL A 84 9.75 -25.61 25.78
CA VAL A 84 8.41 -26.10 25.38
C VAL A 84 8.45 -27.62 25.32
N SER A 85 7.41 -28.27 25.84
CA SER A 85 7.29 -29.73 25.83
C SER A 85 7.37 -30.26 24.39
N ASP A 86 8.16 -31.29 24.14
CA ASP A 86 8.34 -31.84 22.79
C ASP A 86 7.18 -32.76 22.39
N THR A 87 6.05 -32.13 22.04
CA THR A 87 4.88 -32.81 21.50
C THR A 87 4.78 -32.59 19.98
N PRO A 88 4.17 -33.52 19.22
CA PRO A 88 3.92 -33.32 17.79
C PRO A 88 3.16 -32.02 17.48
N GLU A 89 2.25 -31.62 18.36
CA GLU A 89 1.49 -30.36 18.26
C GLU A 89 2.39 -29.13 18.45
N ASN A 90 3.31 -29.18 19.41
CA ASN A 90 4.24 -28.08 19.66
C ASN A 90 5.29 -27.95 18.55
N ARG A 91 5.74 -29.07 17.95
CA ARG A 91 6.56 -29.02 16.73
C ARG A 91 5.78 -28.44 15.55
N ALA A 92 4.49 -28.74 15.42
CA ALA A 92 3.67 -28.13 14.37
C ALA A 92 3.52 -26.61 14.57
N LEU A 93 3.36 -26.15 15.82
CA LEU A 93 3.33 -24.71 16.15
C LEU A 93 4.69 -24.04 15.91
N ALA A 94 5.78 -24.69 16.30
CA ALA A 94 7.14 -24.22 16.03
C ALA A 94 7.43 -24.16 14.53
N ALA A 95 6.94 -25.13 13.76
CA ALA A 95 7.05 -25.18 12.31
C ALA A 95 6.23 -24.08 11.62
N LYS A 96 5.02 -23.79 12.11
CA LYS A 96 4.24 -22.62 11.65
C LYS A 96 5.00 -21.33 11.91
N PHE A 97 5.52 -21.14 13.13
CA PHE A 97 6.32 -19.97 13.48
C PHE A 97 7.57 -19.83 12.57
N ALA A 98 8.30 -20.91 12.36
CA ALA A 98 9.51 -20.91 11.54
C ALA A 98 9.20 -20.65 10.05
N SER A 99 8.11 -21.21 9.53
CA SER A 99 7.65 -20.94 8.16
C SER A 99 7.36 -19.46 7.96
N HIS A 100 6.70 -18.86 8.95
CA HIS A 100 6.33 -17.47 8.93
C HIS A 100 7.50 -16.51 9.13
N SER A 101 8.47 -16.90 9.96
CA SER A 101 9.72 -16.16 10.13
C SER A 101 10.53 -16.19 8.83
N HIS A 102 10.61 -17.34 8.17
CA HIS A 102 11.32 -17.49 6.91
C HIS A 102 10.63 -16.78 5.73
N SER A 103 9.31 -16.76 5.67
CA SER A 103 8.55 -16.00 4.65
C SER A 103 8.75 -14.49 4.76
N LEU A 104 9.11 -14.01 5.96
CA LEU A 104 9.45 -12.63 6.25
C LEU A 104 10.96 -12.35 6.16
N GLU A 105 11.75 -13.32 5.67
CA GLU A 105 13.23 -13.25 5.61
C GLU A 105 13.89 -13.03 6.97
N ARG A 106 13.23 -13.47 8.05
CA ARG A 106 13.70 -13.34 9.43
C ARG A 106 14.38 -14.62 9.90
N ASP A 107 15.27 -14.45 10.87
CA ASP A 107 15.86 -15.58 11.59
C ASP A 107 14.77 -16.41 12.27
N THR A 108 14.86 -17.73 12.15
CA THR A 108 13.93 -18.67 12.78
C THR A 108 14.23 -18.89 14.27
N SER A 109 15.37 -18.41 14.77
CA SER A 109 15.68 -18.40 16.21
C SER A 109 14.55 -17.78 17.00
N PRO A 110 14.06 -18.39 18.10
CA PRO A 110 14.66 -19.47 18.88
C PRO A 110 14.20 -20.88 18.50
N VAL A 111 13.46 -21.03 17.39
CA VAL A 111 13.12 -22.35 16.84
C VAL A 111 14.30 -22.82 16.00
N GLY A 112 14.94 -23.90 16.44
CA GLY A 112 15.99 -24.54 15.66
C GLY A 112 15.34 -25.26 14.48
N VAL A 113 15.73 -24.88 13.27
CA VAL A 113 15.32 -25.55 12.04
C VAL A 113 16.54 -26.23 11.44
N SER A 114 16.47 -27.53 11.19
CA SER A 114 17.48 -28.28 10.45
C SER A 114 17.00 -28.58 9.04
N GLY A 115 17.86 -28.32 8.07
CA GLY A 115 17.63 -28.55 6.65
C GLY A 115 17.37 -27.27 5.86
N GLU A 116 17.51 -27.34 4.54
CA GLU A 116 17.15 -26.23 3.65
C GLU A 116 15.63 -26.05 3.67
N ILE A 117 15.17 -24.82 3.87
CA ILE A 117 13.76 -24.47 3.73
C ILE A 117 13.50 -24.30 2.23
N GLY A 118 12.50 -25.02 1.72
CA GLY A 118 12.15 -24.97 0.31
C GLY A 118 11.69 -23.57 -0.12
N LYS A 119 11.60 -23.35 -1.44
CA LYS A 119 11.11 -22.08 -2.02
C LYS A 119 9.66 -21.75 -1.67
N ASP A 120 8.95 -22.69 -1.07
CA ASP A 120 7.60 -22.57 -0.51
C ASP A 120 7.60 -21.99 0.91
N HIS A 121 8.77 -21.74 1.50
CA HIS A 121 8.97 -21.24 2.86
C HIS A 121 8.30 -22.10 3.94
N ALA A 122 7.90 -23.34 3.60
CA ALA A 122 7.24 -24.25 4.51
C ALA A 122 8.29 -25.01 5.33
N VAL A 123 8.17 -24.90 6.66
CA VAL A 123 8.92 -25.72 7.60
C VAL A 123 7.98 -26.82 8.08
N SER A 124 8.44 -28.07 7.99
CA SER A 124 7.73 -29.26 8.47
C SER A 124 8.10 -29.55 9.93
N ALA A 125 7.20 -30.20 10.68
CA ALA A 125 7.45 -30.60 12.08
C ALA A 125 8.69 -31.51 12.24
N SER A 126 9.11 -32.21 11.17
CA SER A 126 10.32 -33.02 11.11
C SER A 126 11.62 -32.21 10.98
N GLN A 127 11.53 -30.96 10.52
CA GLN A 127 12.68 -30.05 10.38
C GLN A 127 12.96 -29.28 11.67
N ILE A 128 12.12 -29.42 12.71
CA ILE A 128 12.33 -28.77 14.00
C ILE A 128 13.39 -29.54 14.77
N SER A 129 14.57 -28.93 14.90
CA SER A 129 15.74 -29.50 15.58
C SER A 129 15.83 -29.09 17.05
N SER A 130 15.29 -27.93 17.41
CA SER A 130 15.16 -27.52 18.82
C SER A 130 13.93 -26.67 19.07
N LEU A 131 13.20 -27.01 20.14
CA LEU A 131 12.10 -26.19 20.64
C LEU A 131 12.62 -25.02 21.48
N PRO A 132 11.92 -23.87 21.43
CA PRO A 132 12.39 -22.65 22.05
C PRO A 132 12.25 -22.71 23.59
N THR A 133 13.14 -21.98 24.29
CA THR A 133 13.05 -21.80 25.75
C THR A 133 11.99 -20.76 26.11
N ARG A 134 11.47 -20.80 27.33
CA ARG A 134 10.52 -19.80 27.83
C ARG A 134 11.06 -18.37 27.66
N GLU A 135 12.31 -18.12 28.05
CA GLU A 135 12.91 -16.79 27.96
C GLU A 135 12.95 -16.29 26.51
N ALA A 136 13.33 -17.17 25.58
CA ALA A 136 13.42 -16.81 24.18
C ALA A 136 12.03 -16.58 23.56
N LEU A 137 11.03 -17.38 23.94
CA LEU A 137 9.63 -17.16 23.57
C LEU A 137 9.12 -15.82 24.08
N GLU A 138 9.35 -15.47 25.34
CA GLU A 138 8.88 -14.20 25.91
C GLU A 138 9.56 -12.99 25.26
N LYS A 139 10.88 -13.05 25.03
CA LYS A 139 11.62 -12.01 24.29
C LYS A 139 11.05 -11.82 22.89
N MET A 140 10.77 -12.92 22.19
CA MET A 140 10.26 -12.87 20.84
C MET A 140 8.79 -12.43 20.76
N ILE A 141 7.93 -12.88 21.66
CA ILE A 141 6.54 -12.39 21.78
C ILE A 141 6.54 -10.87 21.98
N ASN A 142 7.42 -10.36 22.84
CA ASN A 142 7.57 -8.93 23.07
C ASN A 142 8.08 -8.19 21.82
N SER A 143 9.06 -8.75 21.10
CA SER A 143 9.56 -8.19 19.83
C SER A 143 8.47 -8.11 18.78
N ILE A 144 7.78 -9.22 18.52
CA ILE A 144 6.69 -9.29 17.53
C ILE A 144 5.54 -8.38 17.95
N LYS A 145 5.21 -8.29 19.24
CA LYS A 145 4.22 -7.35 19.73
C LYS A 145 4.62 -5.90 19.42
N SER A 146 5.86 -5.52 19.71
CA SER A 146 6.38 -4.18 19.40
C SER A 146 6.32 -3.88 17.90
N GLU A 147 6.60 -4.87 17.06
CA GLU A 147 6.51 -4.73 15.60
C GLU A 147 5.06 -4.67 15.11
N ILE A 148 4.14 -5.44 15.67
CA ILE A 148 2.70 -5.34 15.40
C ILE A 148 2.22 -3.93 15.75
N ASP A 149 2.60 -3.42 16.92
CA ASP A 149 2.19 -2.10 17.38
C ASP A 149 2.76 -1.00 16.43
N SER A 150 4.02 -1.14 15.99
CA SER A 150 4.64 -0.24 15.00
C SER A 150 3.99 -0.33 13.61
N ALA A 151 3.73 -1.54 13.12
CA ALA A 151 3.09 -1.80 11.85
C ALA A 151 1.64 -1.30 11.84
N SER A 152 0.90 -1.49 12.94
CA SER A 152 -0.46 -0.99 13.13
C SER A 152 -0.52 0.53 13.11
N ASN A 153 0.38 1.21 13.83
CA ASN A 153 0.45 2.67 13.81
C ASN A 153 0.74 3.21 12.40
N SER A 154 1.65 2.54 11.69
CA SER A 154 1.97 2.89 10.31
C SER A 154 0.76 2.64 9.40
N GLN A 155 0.07 1.51 9.53
CA GLN A 155 -1.13 1.15 8.76
C GLN A 155 -2.25 2.18 8.92
N GLN A 156 -2.47 2.69 10.14
CA GLN A 156 -3.43 3.77 10.39
C GLN A 156 -3.07 5.05 9.62
N MET A 157 -1.78 5.42 9.62
CA MET A 157 -1.28 6.57 8.85
C MET A 157 -1.52 6.39 7.35
N ASP A 158 -1.24 5.21 6.81
CA ASP A 158 -1.43 4.95 5.39
C ASP A 158 -2.91 4.91 5.00
N MET A 159 -3.79 4.44 5.88
CA MET A 159 -5.23 4.53 5.66
C MET A 159 -5.71 5.99 5.60
N LEU A 160 -5.20 6.86 6.47
CA LEU A 160 -5.48 8.30 6.40
C LEU A 160 -4.93 8.93 5.11
N ARG A 161 -3.73 8.52 4.67
CA ARG A 161 -3.15 8.95 3.39
C ARG A 161 -3.98 8.47 2.21
N LEU A 162 -4.45 7.22 2.22
CA LEU A 162 -5.33 6.68 1.18
C LEU A 162 -6.64 7.45 1.09
N GLN A 163 -7.27 7.75 2.23
CA GLN A 163 -8.48 8.56 2.26
C GLN A 163 -8.21 9.97 1.72
N SER A 164 -7.11 10.61 2.13
CA SER A 164 -6.72 11.93 1.62
C SER A 164 -6.42 11.92 0.12
N LEU A 165 -5.69 10.93 -0.38
CA LEU A 165 -5.37 10.77 -1.80
C LEU A 165 -6.63 10.49 -2.62
N SER A 166 -7.54 9.64 -2.10
CA SER A 166 -8.82 9.39 -2.74
C SER A 166 -9.67 10.67 -2.83
N ASN A 167 -9.69 11.48 -1.78
CA ASN A 167 -10.40 12.77 -1.80
C ASN A 167 -9.77 13.73 -2.81
N LYS A 168 -8.43 13.91 -2.78
CA LYS A 168 -7.71 14.77 -3.75
C LYS A 168 -7.89 14.31 -5.19
N ARG A 169 -7.92 12.99 -5.42
CA ARG A 169 -8.22 12.39 -6.72
C ARG A 169 -9.63 12.78 -7.17
N ASN A 170 -10.64 12.55 -6.33
CA ASN A 170 -12.03 12.87 -6.65
C ASN A 170 -12.21 14.37 -6.95
N GLU A 171 -11.64 15.25 -6.13
CA GLU A 171 -11.63 16.70 -6.39
C GLU A 171 -10.98 17.06 -7.73
N ALA A 172 -9.85 16.44 -8.06
CA ALA A 172 -9.18 16.66 -9.35
C ALA A 172 -10.04 16.16 -10.53
N PHE A 173 -10.74 15.03 -10.38
CA PHE A 173 -11.70 14.54 -11.38
C PHE A 173 -12.90 15.47 -11.54
N ASP A 174 -13.44 16.00 -10.45
CA ASP A 174 -14.55 16.96 -10.50
C ASP A 174 -14.14 18.26 -11.19
N VAL A 175 -12.96 18.79 -10.87
CA VAL A 175 -12.39 19.96 -11.56
C VAL A 175 -12.18 19.66 -13.04
N MET A 176 -11.65 18.49 -13.39
CA MET A 176 -11.45 18.08 -14.78
C MET A 176 -12.78 17.94 -15.54
N SER A 177 -13.78 17.32 -14.92
CA SER A 177 -15.12 17.15 -15.49
C SER A 177 -15.79 18.50 -15.73
N ASN A 178 -15.72 19.41 -14.76
CA ASN A 178 -16.25 20.77 -14.89
C ASN A 178 -15.49 21.59 -15.95
N PHE A 179 -14.18 21.41 -16.05
CA PHE A 179 -13.36 22.05 -17.08
C PHE A 179 -13.76 21.56 -18.49
N VAL A 180 -13.90 20.24 -18.68
CA VAL A 180 -14.34 19.65 -19.96
C VAL A 180 -15.74 20.13 -20.34
N LYS A 181 -16.69 20.15 -19.40
CA LYS A 181 -18.04 20.70 -19.64
C LYS A 181 -17.97 22.16 -20.09
N LYS A 182 -17.21 23.00 -19.38
CA LYS A 182 -17.05 24.41 -19.73
C LYS A 182 -16.40 24.60 -21.11
N MET A 183 -15.46 23.72 -21.49
CA MET A 183 -14.86 23.73 -22.83
C MET A 183 -15.87 23.31 -23.91
N GLN A 184 -16.72 22.31 -23.65
CA GLN A 184 -17.79 21.90 -24.56
C GLN A 184 -18.84 22.99 -24.74
N ASP A 185 -19.23 23.67 -23.66
CA ASP A 185 -20.17 24.79 -23.69
C ASP A 185 -19.57 25.99 -24.45
N SER A 186 -18.29 26.31 -24.21
CA SER A 186 -17.56 27.35 -24.94
C SER A 186 -17.53 27.05 -26.45
N ARG A 187 -17.14 25.83 -26.84
CA ARG A 187 -17.17 25.38 -28.24
C ARG A 187 -18.57 25.44 -28.84
N SER A 188 -19.59 25.03 -28.08
CA SER A 188 -20.99 25.09 -28.54
C SER A 188 -21.47 26.52 -28.71
N SER A 189 -21.04 27.46 -27.87
CA SER A 189 -21.35 28.89 -27.99
C SER A 189 -20.63 29.54 -29.18
N ILE A 190 -19.37 29.18 -29.45
CA ILE A 190 -18.62 29.63 -30.63
C ILE A 190 -19.29 29.12 -31.91
N ILE A 191 -19.60 27.82 -31.98
CA ILE A 191 -20.33 27.23 -33.11
C ILE A 191 -21.73 27.85 -33.24
N GLY A 192 -22.40 28.10 -32.12
CA GLY A 192 -23.72 28.73 -32.07
C GLY A 192 -23.73 30.17 -32.57
N ASN A 193 -22.70 30.96 -32.29
CA ASN A 193 -22.56 32.34 -32.78
C ASN A 193 -22.11 32.41 -34.25
N MET A 194 -21.63 31.31 -34.84
CA MET A 194 -21.25 31.22 -36.25
C MET A 194 -22.36 30.68 -37.17
N ARG A 195 -23.50 30.25 -36.63
CA ARG A 195 -24.68 29.83 -37.39
C ARG A 195 -25.68 30.97 -37.51
#